data_AF-A0A833G4N6-F1
#
_entry.id   AF-A0A833G4N6-F1
#
_cell.length_a   1.000
_cell.length_b   1.000
_cell.length_c   1.000
_cell.angle_alpha   90.00
_cell.angle_beta   90.00
_cell.angle_gamma   90.00
#
_symmetry.space_group_name_H-M   'P 1'
#
loop_
_entity.id
_entity.type
_entity.pdbx_description
1 polymer ?
#
loop_
_entity_poly.entity_id
_entity_poly.type
_entity_poly.pdbx_seq_one_letter_code
_entity_poly.pdbx_strand_id
1 'polypeptide(L)'
;MSRPRGSNAASAGTCSIRRRATRPARSRPGRCSRTCRPTGAVPSARERRPVSWFWRIEVVDPAAALARRLEAVFRRIERERMADVPILNPALKVEVVGMRPWAGDWLCVLVTPWSMNLMLLPGDSGEGGWRAQAVGSSTRLAFPAGGFDFIVGAEPGIGCFAMCSLFSPMDGFGENSEH
;
A
#
# COMPACT_ATOMS: atom_id res chain seq x y z
N MET A 1 -18.37 51.77 30.73
CA MET A 1 -19.38 51.30 29.75
C MET A 1 -19.00 49.86 29.37
N SER A 2 -19.20 48.86 30.22
CA SER A 2 -20.47 48.22 30.63
C SER A 2 -21.21 47.55 29.47
N ARG A 3 -20.90 46.28 29.18
CA ARG A 3 -21.83 45.14 29.37
C ARG A 3 -21.18 43.78 28.99
N PRO A 4 -21.34 42.73 29.81
CA PRO A 4 -20.82 41.38 29.56
C PRO A 4 -21.87 40.47 28.88
N ARG A 5 -21.41 39.42 28.19
CA ARG A 5 -22.14 38.17 27.91
C ARG A 5 -21.19 37.06 28.37
N GLY A 6 -21.49 36.15 29.30
CA GLY A 6 -22.76 35.52 29.61
C GLY A 6 -22.52 34.01 29.49
N SER A 7 -21.89 33.43 30.51
CA SER A 7 -21.72 31.97 30.70
C SER A 7 -23.05 31.30 31.06
N ASN A 8 -23.25 30.05 30.64
CA ASN A 8 -23.98 28.97 31.33
C ASN A 8 -23.68 27.67 30.56
N ALA A 9 -22.97 26.66 31.08
CA ALA A 9 -23.24 25.79 32.24
C ALA A 9 -24.36 24.76 31.99
N ALA A 10 -23.90 23.55 31.63
CA ALA A 10 -24.30 22.20 32.08
C ALA A 10 -25.75 21.91 32.54
N SER A 11 -26.34 20.84 31.96
CA SER A 11 -26.86 19.61 32.62
C SER A 11 -27.81 18.89 31.64
N ALA A 12 -27.47 17.71 31.11
CA ALA A 12 -27.58 16.38 31.74
C ALA A 12 -29.00 16.03 32.19
N GLY A 13 -29.72 15.27 31.37
CA GLY A 13 -31.09 14.80 31.63
C GLY A 13 -31.43 13.55 30.83
N THR A 14 -30.70 12.46 31.06
CA THR A 14 -30.94 11.15 30.45
C THR A 14 -32.14 10.48 31.12
N CYS A 15 -33.31 10.51 30.46
CA CYS A 15 -34.50 9.81 30.95
C CYS A 15 -34.41 8.32 30.56
N SER A 16 -33.88 7.51 31.46
CA SER A 16 -33.81 6.05 31.33
C SER A 16 -35.15 5.41 31.68
N ILE A 17 -35.98 5.16 30.67
CA ILE A 17 -37.19 4.33 30.82
C ILE A 17 -36.76 2.87 30.97
N ARG A 18 -36.70 2.41 32.23
CA ARG A 18 -36.60 0.98 32.57
C ARG A 18 -37.89 0.27 32.13
N ARG A 19 -37.80 -0.52 31.07
CA ARG A 19 -38.83 -1.49 30.70
C ARG A 19 -38.83 -2.64 31.71
N ARG A 20 -39.96 -2.82 32.42
CA ARG A 20 -40.22 -3.98 33.28
C ARG A 20 -40.23 -5.25 32.45
N ALA A 21 -39.48 -6.24 32.92
CA ALA A 21 -39.48 -7.60 32.40
C ALA A 21 -40.81 -8.29 32.71
N THR A 22 -41.50 -8.75 31.67
CA THR A 22 -42.60 -9.72 31.76
C THR A 22 -42.05 -11.10 31.41
N ARG A 23 -41.98 -11.98 32.42
CA ARG A 23 -41.74 -13.41 32.24
C ARG A 23 -43.04 -14.09 31.79
N PRO A 24 -43.06 -14.86 30.70
CA PRO A 24 -44.12 -15.84 30.47
C PRO A 24 -43.62 -17.26 30.75
N ALA A 25 -44.33 -17.90 31.68
CA ALA A 25 -44.72 -19.30 31.79
C ALA A 25 -43.81 -20.40 31.20
N ARG A 26 -43.30 -21.26 32.10
CA ARG A 26 -42.83 -22.62 31.78
C ARG A 26 -44.00 -23.47 31.28
N SER A 27 -43.94 -23.88 30.02
CA SER A 27 -44.82 -24.88 29.43
C SER A 27 -44.43 -26.28 29.91
N ARG A 28 -45.43 -27.01 30.43
CA ARG A 28 -45.33 -28.43 30.80
C ARG A 28 -45.29 -29.28 29.52
N PRO A 29 -44.37 -30.24 29.35
CA PRO A 29 -44.40 -31.14 28.22
C PRO A 29 -45.58 -32.11 28.34
N GLY A 30 -46.44 -32.10 27.32
CA GLY A 30 -47.54 -33.03 27.16
C GLY A 30 -47.08 -34.47 26.96
N ARG A 31 -47.91 -35.39 27.43
CA ARG A 31 -47.77 -36.84 27.39
C ARG A 31 -47.64 -37.31 25.93
N CYS A 32 -46.47 -37.84 25.55
CA CYS A 32 -46.25 -38.49 24.26
C CYS A 32 -47.06 -39.79 24.15
N SER A 33 -47.91 -39.88 23.13
CA SER A 33 -48.58 -41.10 22.70
C SER A 33 -47.56 -42.10 22.14
N ARG A 34 -47.57 -43.31 22.69
CA ARG A 34 -46.71 -44.44 22.29
C ARG A 34 -47.19 -45.06 21.00
N THR A 35 -47.00 -44.42 19.85
CA THR A 35 -47.15 -45.08 18.54
C THR A 35 -46.28 -44.39 17.48
N CYS A 36 -44.98 -44.28 17.71
CA CYS A 36 -44.03 -44.01 16.64
C CYS A 36 -43.30 -45.32 16.32
N ARG A 37 -43.63 -45.95 15.20
CA ARG A 37 -42.81 -47.04 14.62
C ARG A 37 -41.47 -46.44 14.18
N PRO A 38 -40.33 -47.10 14.41
CA PRO A 38 -39.06 -46.60 13.92
C PRO A 38 -39.00 -46.77 12.40
N THR A 39 -39.06 -45.66 11.66
CA THR A 39 -38.66 -45.60 10.25
C THR A 39 -37.14 -45.80 10.21
N GLY A 40 -36.68 -46.78 9.43
CA GLY A 40 -35.27 -47.18 9.35
C GLY A 40 -34.31 -46.04 9.05
N ALA A 41 -33.04 -46.25 9.42
CA ALA A 41 -31.97 -45.28 9.27
C ALA A 41 -31.87 -44.75 7.83
N VAL A 42 -31.82 -43.42 7.70
CA VAL A 42 -31.54 -42.71 6.45
C VAL A 42 -30.07 -42.98 6.07
N PRO A 43 -29.74 -43.38 4.83
CA PRO A 43 -28.34 -43.46 4.40
C PRO A 43 -27.74 -42.06 4.48
N SER A 44 -26.60 -41.93 5.17
CA SER A 44 -25.91 -40.65 5.26
C SER A 44 -25.60 -40.12 3.86
N ALA A 45 -26.04 -38.90 3.58
CA ALA A 45 -25.72 -38.20 2.35
C ALA A 45 -24.19 -38.11 2.27
N ARG A 46 -23.60 -38.88 1.33
CA ARG A 46 -22.19 -38.77 0.99
C ARG A 46 -21.93 -37.32 0.59
N GLU A 47 -21.21 -36.61 1.45
CA GLU A 47 -20.84 -35.23 1.26
C GLU A 47 -20.11 -35.09 -0.08
N ARG A 48 -20.75 -34.38 -1.01
CA ARG A 48 -20.18 -34.11 -2.32
C ARG A 48 -18.98 -33.20 -2.09
N ARG A 49 -17.77 -33.77 -2.23
CA ARG A 49 -16.51 -33.02 -2.20
C ARG A 49 -16.60 -31.87 -3.20
N PRO A 50 -16.45 -30.61 -2.79
CA PRO A 50 -16.41 -29.53 -3.75
C PRO A 50 -15.11 -29.65 -4.55
N VAL A 51 -15.25 -29.81 -5.87
CA VAL A 51 -14.16 -29.67 -6.82
C VAL A 51 -13.71 -28.22 -6.81
N SER A 52 -12.61 -27.93 -6.13
CA SER A 52 -12.05 -26.59 -5.99
C SER A 52 -11.33 -26.15 -7.27
N TRP A 53 -12.10 -25.85 -8.32
CA TRP A 53 -11.63 -25.08 -9.50
C TRP A 53 -11.69 -23.56 -9.24
N PHE A 54 -11.84 -23.15 -7.98
CA PHE A 54 -12.04 -21.77 -7.56
C PHE A 54 -10.70 -21.02 -7.60
N TRP A 55 -10.35 -20.55 -8.79
CA TRP A 55 -9.52 -19.39 -9.11
C TRP A 55 -8.50 -18.96 -8.03
N ARG A 56 -7.25 -19.39 -8.21
CA ARG A 56 -6.09 -18.68 -7.68
C ARG A 56 -5.87 -17.45 -8.57
N ILE A 57 -6.57 -16.35 -8.28
CA ILE A 57 -6.19 -15.05 -8.81
C ILE A 57 -4.87 -14.71 -8.09
N GLU A 58 -3.76 -14.83 -8.80
CA GLU A 58 -2.49 -14.31 -8.29
C GLU A 58 -2.62 -12.79 -8.24
N VAL A 59 -2.81 -12.26 -7.03
CA VAL A 59 -2.75 -10.82 -6.78
C VAL A 59 -1.29 -10.42 -7.01
N VAL A 60 -1.00 -9.89 -8.19
CA VAL A 60 0.32 -9.35 -8.50
C VAL A 60 0.57 -8.19 -7.54
N ASP A 61 1.65 -8.27 -6.76
CA ASP A 61 2.06 -7.18 -5.88
C ASP A 61 2.31 -5.91 -6.73
N PRO A 62 1.51 -4.84 -6.53
CA PRO A 62 1.66 -3.61 -7.29
C PRO A 62 3.04 -2.98 -7.11
N ALA A 63 3.66 -3.15 -5.94
CA ALA A 63 5.00 -2.66 -5.66
C ALA A 63 6.02 -3.34 -6.57
N ALA A 64 6.04 -4.67 -6.58
CA ALA A 64 6.92 -5.46 -7.45
C ALA A 64 6.68 -5.18 -8.94
N ALA A 65 5.43 -4.96 -9.35
CA ALA A 65 5.11 -4.63 -10.74
C ALA A 65 5.67 -3.27 -11.16
N LEU A 66 5.58 -2.25 -10.29
CA LEU A 66 6.11 -0.92 -10.56
C LEU A 66 7.65 -0.88 -10.46
N ALA A 67 8.25 -1.61 -9.53
CA ALA A 67 9.71 -1.80 -9.45
C ALA A 67 10.27 -2.35 -10.77
N ARG A 68 9.69 -3.43 -11.29
CA ARG A 68 10.12 -4.02 -12.58
C ARG A 68 10.01 -3.05 -13.75
N ARG A 69 8.96 -2.22 -13.80
CA ARG A 69 8.79 -1.19 -14.84
C ARG A 69 9.86 -0.12 -14.72
N LEU A 70 10.14 0.32 -13.49
CA LEU A 70 11.16 1.32 -13.20
C LEU A 70 12.54 0.82 -13.64
N GLU A 71 12.90 -0.41 -13.27
CA GLU A 71 14.15 -1.03 -13.74
C GLU A 71 14.23 -1.13 -15.26
N ALA A 72 13.16 -1.58 -15.93
CA ALA A 72 13.15 -1.74 -17.38
C ALA A 72 13.38 -0.41 -18.12
N VAL A 73 12.77 0.68 -17.65
CA VAL A 73 12.95 2.02 -18.22
C VAL A 73 14.36 2.53 -17.97
N PHE A 74 14.90 2.38 -16.77
CA PHE A 74 16.25 2.85 -16.48
C PHE A 74 17.34 2.01 -17.16
N ARG A 75 17.14 0.70 -17.34
CA ARG A 75 18.01 -0.13 -18.20
C ARG A 75 17.96 0.29 -19.66
N ARG A 76 16.82 0.82 -20.12
CA ARG A 76 16.72 1.38 -21.46
C ARG A 76 17.50 2.69 -21.56
N ILE A 77 17.36 3.58 -20.58
CA ILE A 77 18.11 4.85 -20.50
C ILE A 77 19.61 4.59 -20.46
N GLU A 78 20.04 3.59 -19.68
CA GLU A 78 21.43 3.11 -19.64
C GLU A 78 21.95 2.79 -21.04
N ARG A 79 21.22 1.98 -21.81
CA ARG A 79 21.60 1.56 -23.16
C ARG A 79 21.50 2.65 -24.23
N GLU A 80 20.58 3.61 -24.09
CA GLU A 80 20.30 4.60 -25.14
C GLU A 80 21.02 5.93 -24.91
N ARG A 81 20.93 6.47 -23.68
CA ARG A 81 21.41 7.84 -23.38
C ARG A 81 22.76 7.85 -22.68
N MET A 82 23.09 6.77 -21.97
CA MET A 82 24.30 6.72 -21.14
C MET A 82 25.39 5.80 -21.71
N ALA A 83 25.13 5.08 -22.81
CA ALA A 83 26.05 4.09 -23.37
C ALA A 83 27.45 4.64 -23.73
N ASP A 84 27.53 5.92 -24.08
CA ASP A 84 28.78 6.59 -24.46
C ASP A 84 29.47 7.32 -23.28
N VAL A 85 28.95 7.21 -22.05
CA VAL A 85 29.53 7.89 -20.88
C VAL A 85 30.60 6.99 -20.24
N PRO A 86 31.89 7.38 -20.25
CA PRO A 86 33.00 6.53 -19.77
C PRO A 86 33.08 6.36 -18.24
N ILE A 87 32.09 6.86 -17.49
CA ILE A 87 32.02 6.83 -16.01
C ILE A 87 31.05 5.73 -15.53
N LEU A 88 30.57 4.86 -16.43
CA LEU A 88 29.69 3.75 -16.03
C LEU A 88 30.49 2.68 -15.30
N ASN A 89 30.08 2.35 -14.07
CA ASN A 89 30.60 1.19 -13.36
C ASN A 89 29.87 -0.08 -13.83
N PRO A 90 30.49 -0.96 -14.64
CA PRO A 90 29.82 -2.11 -15.23
C PRO A 90 29.51 -3.23 -14.21
N ALA A 91 30.06 -3.15 -12.99
CA ALA A 91 29.76 -4.11 -11.93
C ALA A 91 28.36 -3.89 -11.33
N LEU A 92 27.77 -2.71 -11.52
CA LEU A 92 26.46 -2.36 -11.02
C LEU A 92 25.39 -2.58 -12.08
N LYS A 93 24.26 -3.12 -11.65
CA LYS A 93 23.06 -3.28 -12.49
C LYS A 93 21.99 -2.33 -12.00
N VAL A 94 21.15 -1.87 -12.93
CA VAL A 94 19.95 -1.09 -12.56
C VAL A 94 19.02 -1.97 -11.72
N GLU A 95 18.76 -1.52 -10.49
CA GLU A 95 18.01 -2.24 -9.46
C GLU A 95 17.18 -1.27 -8.63
N VAL A 96 15.95 -1.68 -8.28
CA VAL A 96 15.07 -0.93 -7.40
C VAL A 96 14.99 -1.62 -6.03
N VAL A 97 15.46 -0.92 -5.01
CA VAL A 97 15.56 -1.43 -3.64
C VAL A 97 14.52 -0.78 -2.72
N GLY A 98 13.91 -1.60 -1.86
CA GLY A 98 13.17 -1.12 -0.70
C GLY A 98 11.89 -0.35 -1.03
N MET A 99 11.12 -0.85 -2.00
CA MET A 99 9.88 -0.23 -2.42
C MET A 99 8.81 -0.28 -1.34
N ARG A 100 8.40 0.89 -0.82
CA ARG A 100 7.47 1.00 0.30
C ARG A 100 6.47 2.14 0.12
N PRO A 101 5.25 2.01 0.64
CA PRO A 101 4.31 3.12 0.67
C PRO A 101 4.81 4.22 1.61
N TRP A 102 4.72 5.48 1.18
CA TRP A 102 5.06 6.66 1.95
C TRP A 102 4.13 7.81 1.59
N ALA A 103 3.38 8.32 2.57
CA ALA A 103 2.45 9.44 2.38
C ALA A 103 1.45 9.28 1.19
N GLY A 104 1.04 8.03 0.91
CA GLY A 104 0.14 7.71 -0.22
C GLY A 104 0.86 7.54 -1.57
N ASP A 105 2.15 7.82 -1.65
CA ASP A 105 3.05 7.58 -2.77
C ASP A 105 3.94 6.34 -2.52
N TRP A 106 4.77 5.97 -3.50
CA TRP A 106 5.75 4.89 -3.39
C TRP A 106 7.17 5.45 -3.28
N LEU A 107 7.91 5.06 -2.24
CA LEU A 107 9.30 5.45 -2.03
C LEU A 107 10.21 4.25 -2.27
N CYS A 108 11.27 4.43 -3.06
CA CYS A 108 12.30 3.40 -3.27
C CYS A 108 13.67 4.03 -3.54
N VAL A 109 14.72 3.22 -3.46
CA VAL A 109 16.06 3.61 -3.91
C VAL A 109 16.32 2.96 -5.27
N LEU A 110 16.70 3.78 -6.24
CA LEU A 110 17.13 3.32 -7.55
C LEU A 110 18.66 3.35 -7.59
N VAL A 111 19.25 2.17 -7.74
CA VAL A 111 20.68 1.99 -7.97
C VAL A 111 20.91 1.92 -9.47
N THR A 112 21.84 2.71 -9.97
CA THR A 112 22.28 2.67 -11.37
C THR A 112 23.82 2.65 -11.43
N PRO A 113 24.41 2.24 -12.56
CA PRO A 113 25.87 2.28 -12.75
C PRO A 113 26.53 3.65 -12.58
N TRP A 114 25.76 4.73 -12.68
CA TRP A 114 26.27 6.11 -12.62
C TRP A 114 25.85 6.87 -11.36
N SER A 115 24.70 6.52 -10.75
CA SER A 115 24.24 7.17 -9.52
C SER A 115 23.27 6.32 -8.70
N MET A 116 23.17 6.66 -7.41
CA MET A 116 22.13 6.15 -6.51
C MET A 116 21.13 7.26 -6.20
N ASN A 117 19.85 7.03 -6.50
CA ASN A 117 18.80 8.04 -6.36
C ASN A 117 17.69 7.56 -5.44
N LEU A 118 17.23 8.41 -4.53
CA LEU A 118 15.98 8.22 -3.81
C LEU A 118 14.83 8.65 -4.72
N MET A 119 13.88 7.77 -4.97
CA MET A 119 12.80 7.94 -5.93
C MET A 119 11.45 7.97 -5.20
N LEU A 120 10.62 8.92 -5.60
CA LEU A 120 9.22 9.01 -5.20
C LEU A 120 8.34 8.84 -6.44
N LEU A 121 7.49 7.81 -6.42
CA LEU A 121 6.59 7.45 -7.51
C LEU A 121 5.13 7.67 -7.09
N PRO A 122 4.26 8.01 -8.04
CA PRO A 122 2.86 8.29 -7.76
C PRO A 122 2.17 7.02 -7.24
N GLY A 123 1.59 7.10 -6.05
CA GLY A 123 0.67 6.07 -5.54
C GLY A 123 -0.80 6.45 -5.75
N ASP A 124 -1.71 5.52 -5.47
CA ASP A 124 -3.15 5.71 -5.72
C ASP A 124 -3.80 6.73 -4.77
N SER A 125 -3.18 6.96 -3.62
CA SER A 125 -3.71 7.84 -2.56
C SER A 125 -2.79 9.02 -2.25
N GLY A 126 -1.77 9.24 -3.08
CA GLY A 126 -0.79 10.30 -2.88
C GLY A 126 -1.32 11.65 -3.36
N GLU A 127 -1.32 12.63 -2.46
CA GLU A 127 -1.72 14.02 -2.76
C GLU A 127 -0.50 14.96 -2.84
N GLY A 128 0.70 14.39 -2.96
CA GLY A 128 1.95 15.15 -2.98
C GLY A 128 1.95 16.21 -4.08
N GLY A 129 2.09 17.49 -3.70
CA GLY A 129 2.09 18.63 -4.64
C GLY A 129 3.20 18.58 -5.69
N TRP A 130 4.22 17.74 -5.49
CA TRP A 130 5.29 17.46 -6.46
C TRP A 130 4.75 16.89 -7.79
N ARG A 131 3.64 16.14 -7.75
CA ARG A 131 3.03 15.50 -8.93
C ARG A 131 2.48 16.51 -9.93
N ALA A 132 2.11 17.70 -9.46
CA ALA A 132 1.56 18.78 -10.27
C ALA A 132 2.64 19.73 -10.81
N GLN A 133 3.91 19.54 -10.44
CA GLN A 133 4.99 20.40 -10.90
C GLN A 133 5.47 20.00 -12.29
N ALA A 134 6.04 20.97 -13.00
CA ALA A 134 6.63 20.71 -14.31
C ALA A 134 7.89 19.85 -14.18
N VAL A 135 8.15 19.02 -15.19
CA VAL A 135 9.39 18.26 -15.30
C VAL A 135 10.59 19.23 -15.26
N GLY A 136 11.61 18.88 -14.49
CA GLY A 136 12.78 19.71 -14.20
C GLY A 136 12.63 20.62 -12.98
N SER A 137 11.42 20.74 -12.40
CA SER A 137 11.23 21.53 -11.18
C SER A 137 11.86 20.82 -9.97
N SER A 138 12.47 21.60 -9.08
CA SER A 138 12.96 21.12 -7.80
C SER A 138 11.93 21.38 -6.70
N THR A 139 11.67 20.36 -5.87
CA THR A 139 10.76 20.43 -4.74
C THR A 139 11.38 19.82 -3.50
N ARG A 140 11.27 20.54 -2.39
CA ARG A 140 11.78 20.07 -1.10
C ARG A 140 10.73 19.26 -0.36
N LEU A 141 11.05 18.01 -0.05
CA LEU A 141 10.19 17.11 0.72
C LEU A 141 10.81 16.84 2.09
N ALA A 142 9.98 16.93 3.13
CA ALA A 142 10.39 16.69 4.51
C ALA A 142 10.25 15.20 4.86
N PHE A 143 11.35 14.60 5.29
CA PHE A 143 11.39 13.24 5.85
C PHE A 143 11.81 13.30 7.32
N PRO A 144 11.56 12.25 8.12
CA PRO A 144 12.05 12.18 9.50
C PRO A 144 13.57 12.36 9.63
N ALA A 145 14.33 12.01 8.58
CA ALA A 145 15.78 12.16 8.52
C ALA A 145 16.25 13.57 8.09
N GLY A 146 15.33 14.44 7.66
CA GLY A 146 15.65 15.78 7.14
C GLY A 146 14.87 16.13 5.87
N GLY A 147 15.08 17.35 5.38
CA GLY A 147 14.49 17.82 4.12
C GLY A 147 15.40 17.51 2.94
N PHE A 148 14.88 16.83 1.93
CA PHE A 148 15.58 16.45 0.70
C PHE A 148 15.00 17.20 -0.50
N ASP A 149 15.87 17.61 -1.43
CA ASP A 149 15.47 18.26 -2.67
C ASP A 149 15.32 17.22 -3.77
N PHE A 150 14.10 17.11 -4.28
CA PHE A 150 13.75 16.20 -5.36
C PHE A 150 13.55 16.98 -6.65
N ILE A 151 14.03 16.43 -7.76
CA ILE A 151 13.79 16.95 -9.10
C ILE A 151 12.69 16.11 -9.74
N VAL A 152 11.67 16.77 -10.29
CA VAL A 152 10.57 16.11 -10.96
C VAL A 152 11.02 15.66 -12.36
N GLY A 153 10.99 14.36 -12.60
CA GLY A 153 11.23 13.72 -13.89
C GLY A 153 9.94 13.15 -14.46
N ALA A 154 9.94 12.87 -15.76
CA ALA A 154 8.91 12.04 -16.36
C ALA A 154 9.54 11.16 -17.43
N GLU A 155 9.22 9.87 -17.42
CA GLU A 155 9.69 8.94 -18.44
C GLU A 155 8.52 8.10 -18.99
N PRO A 156 8.49 7.83 -20.31
CA PRO A 156 7.49 6.98 -20.92
C PRO A 156 7.48 5.59 -20.27
N GLY A 157 6.34 5.19 -19.70
CA GLY A 157 6.14 3.87 -19.07
C GLY A 157 6.04 3.89 -17.54
N ILE A 158 6.54 4.94 -16.87
CA ILE A 158 6.37 5.15 -15.42
C ILE A 158 5.48 6.37 -15.15
N GLY A 159 5.57 7.40 -16.00
CA GLY A 159 4.90 8.68 -15.79
C GLY A 159 5.79 9.66 -15.02
N CYS A 160 5.16 10.60 -14.32
CA CYS A 160 5.85 11.58 -13.48
C CYS A 160 6.42 10.91 -12.22
N PHE A 161 7.66 11.24 -11.85
CA PHE A 161 8.32 10.78 -10.64
C PHE A 161 9.20 11.90 -10.09
N ALA A 162 9.56 11.84 -8.81
CA ALA A 162 10.53 12.76 -8.22
C ALA A 162 11.79 11.98 -7.86
N MET A 163 12.98 12.52 -8.14
CA MET A 163 14.26 11.87 -7.82
C MET A 163 15.20 12.81 -7.04
N CYS A 164 15.89 12.26 -6.05
CA CYS A 164 16.94 12.94 -5.30
C CYS A 164 18.24 12.14 -5.42
N SER A 165 19.27 12.73 -6.02
CA SER A 165 20.58 12.07 -6.14
C SER A 165 21.24 12.01 -4.76
N LEU A 166 21.42 10.79 -4.25
CA LEU A 166 22.09 10.55 -2.97
C LEU A 166 23.61 10.50 -3.16
N PHE A 167 24.06 9.95 -4.29
CA PHE A 167 25.48 9.78 -4.58
C PHE A 167 25.79 9.74 -6.08
N SER A 168 26.91 10.38 -6.44
CA SER A 168 27.53 10.39 -7.77
C SER A 168 28.97 10.85 -7.56
N PRO A 169 29.97 9.96 -7.49
CA PRO A 169 30.27 8.93 -8.50
C PRO A 169 30.25 7.48 -7.96
N MET A 170 29.76 6.53 -8.75
CA MET A 170 29.61 5.13 -8.31
C MET A 170 30.88 4.26 -8.43
N ASP A 171 32.03 4.85 -8.76
CA ASP A 171 33.32 4.15 -9.00
C ASP A 171 33.83 3.36 -7.78
N GLY A 172 33.41 3.72 -6.56
CA GLY A 172 33.83 3.06 -5.32
C GLY A 172 32.96 1.88 -4.86
N PHE A 173 31.87 1.55 -5.59
CA PHE A 173 30.92 0.51 -5.18
C PHE A 173 31.16 -0.81 -5.92
N GLY A 174 31.03 -1.93 -5.19
CA GLY A 174 31.11 -3.29 -5.74
C GLY A 174 29.83 -3.73 -6.44
N GLU A 175 29.73 -5.03 -6.75
CA GLU A 175 28.54 -5.62 -7.39
C GLU A 175 27.32 -5.60 -6.45
N ASN A 176 26.14 -5.31 -7.00
CA ASN A 176 24.85 -5.34 -6.29
C ASN A 176 24.03 -6.63 -6.56
N SER A 177 24.69 -7.77 -6.75
CA SER A 177 24.02 -9.07 -6.92
C SER A 177 23.64 -9.66 -5.56
N GLU A 178 22.35 -9.81 -5.27
CA GLU A 178 21.88 -10.60 -4.13
C GLU A 178 22.18 -12.10 -4.32
N HIS A 179 22.64 -12.76 -3.25
CA HIS A 179 22.66 -14.22 -3.08
C HIS A 179 21.33 -14.70 -2.49
#